data_AF-A0A3B9S1W4-F1
#
_entry.id   AF-A0A3B9S1W4-F1
#
_cell.length_a   1.000
_cell.length_b   1.000
_cell.length_c   1.000
_cell.angle_alpha   90.00
_cell.angle_beta   90.00
_cell.angle_gamma   90.00
#
_symmetry.space_group_name_H-M   'P 1'
#
loop_
_entity.id
_entity.type
_entity.pdbx_description
1 polymer ?
#
loop_
_entity_poly.entity_id
_entity_poly.type
_entity_poly.pdbx_seq_one_letter_code
_entity_poly.pdbx_strand_id
1 'polypeptide(L)'
;MESLFTFYNALLPSIVSNDKIGSVSGFSWAAGYFGAIFCLVLVLAIFILPEQAPFGLQKEQAEQIRITMPFSALWFLVFGLPLFLWISEPRVKNEQESIISTIKQGVHTAKNIPGMVRFLIARMLYADALVVVYAFGGIYATNVFGFTQDEVIGFAIAINLTAGIGAA
;
A
#
# COMPACT_ATOMS: atom_id res chain seq x y z
N MET A 1 5.03 7.22 5.77
CA MET A 1 4.16 6.23 5.09
C MET A 1 4.04 4.96 5.92
N GLU A 2 5.14 4.41 6.45
CA GLU A 2 5.12 3.17 7.24
C GLU A 2 4.37 3.26 8.58
N SER A 3 4.34 4.43 9.22
CA SER A 3 3.61 4.63 10.48
C SER A 3 2.11 4.35 10.37
N LEU A 4 1.51 4.56 9.19
CA LEU A 4 0.09 4.32 8.95
C LEU A 4 -0.25 2.82 9.05
N PHE A 5 0.64 1.96 8.55
CA PHE A 5 0.46 0.51 8.63
C PHE A 5 0.50 0.01 10.08
N THR A 6 1.29 0.65 10.95
CA THR A 6 1.34 0.31 12.37
C THR A 6 -0.01 0.55 13.05
N PHE A 7 -0.64 1.70 12.80
CA PHE A 7 -1.98 1.99 13.36
C PHE A 7 -3.05 1.06 12.81
N TYR A 8 -3.03 0.79 11.49
CA TYR A 8 -3.93 -0.16 10.87
C TYR A 8 -3.81 -1.57 11.48
N ASN A 9 -2.57 -2.08 11.59
CA ASN A 9 -2.29 -3.40 12.16
C ASN A 9 -2.63 -3.46 13.65
N ALA A 10 -2.48 -2.36 14.39
CA ALA A 10 -2.86 -2.29 15.80
C ALA A 10 -4.38 -2.24 16.02
N LEU A 11 -5.12 -1.70 15.04
CA LEU A 11 -6.58 -1.63 15.08
C LEU A 11 -7.24 -2.97 14.73
N LEU A 12 -6.62 -3.76 13.85
CA LEU A 12 -7.18 -5.00 13.33
C LEU A 12 -7.62 -6.01 14.42
N PRO A 13 -6.85 -6.28 15.50
CA PRO A 13 -7.28 -7.17 16.58
C PRO A 13 -8.47 -6.65 17.40
N SER A 14 -8.77 -5.35 17.32
CA SER A 14 -9.93 -4.77 18.01
C SER A 14 -11.24 -4.92 17.23
N ILE A 15 -11.15 -5.20 15.93
CA ILE A 15 -12.31 -5.29 15.02
C ILE A 15 -12.59 -6.75 14.61
N VAL A 16 -11.57 -7.60 14.59
CA VAL A 16 -11.63 -8.96 14.04
C VAL A 16 -11.25 -9.98 15.11
N SER A 17 -11.96 -11.11 15.16
CA SER A 17 -11.62 -12.23 16.04
C SER A 17 -10.26 -12.85 15.66
N ASN A 18 -9.49 -13.32 16.66
CA ASN A 18 -8.12 -13.80 16.47
C ASN A 18 -7.96 -14.88 15.40
N ASP A 19 -8.96 -15.73 15.22
CA ASP A 19 -9.02 -16.80 14.21
C ASP A 19 -9.17 -16.27 12.78
N LYS A 20 -9.66 -15.04 12.60
CA LYS A 20 -9.93 -14.43 11.28
C LYS A 20 -8.95 -13.34 10.88
N ILE A 21 -8.07 -12.91 11.79
CA ILE A 21 -7.10 -11.83 11.52
C ILE A 21 -6.30 -12.10 10.25
N GLY A 22 -5.81 -13.33 10.06
CA GLY A 22 -5.03 -13.71 8.87
C GLY A 22 -5.83 -13.57 7.57
N SER A 23 -7.04 -14.12 7.53
CA SER A 23 -7.90 -14.08 6.34
C SER A 23 -8.38 -12.66 6.01
N VAL A 24 -8.79 -11.89 7.02
CA VAL A 24 -9.21 -10.49 6.80
C VAL A 24 -8.03 -9.63 6.34
N SER A 25 -6.85 -9.81 6.93
CA SER A 25 -5.63 -9.09 6.49
C SER A 25 -5.26 -9.41 5.04
N GLY A 26 -5.28 -10.70 4.66
CA GLY A 26 -5.04 -11.12 3.28
C GLY A 26 -6.05 -10.51 2.31
N PHE A 27 -7.34 -10.56 2.65
CA PHE A 27 -8.39 -9.94 1.84
C PHE A 27 -8.21 -8.43 1.70
N SER A 28 -7.80 -7.72 2.76
CA SER A 28 -7.50 -6.28 2.70
C SER A 28 -6.34 -5.98 1.76
N TRP A 29 -5.28 -6.80 1.77
CA TRP A 29 -4.17 -6.66 0.83
C TRP A 29 -4.61 -6.90 -0.62
N ALA A 30 -5.34 -8.00 -0.88
CA ALA A 30 -5.86 -8.31 -2.21
C ALA A 30 -6.79 -7.19 -2.71
N ALA A 31 -7.73 -6.73 -1.89
CA ALA A 31 -8.61 -5.61 -2.21
C ALA A 31 -7.84 -4.32 -2.51
N GLY A 32 -6.74 -4.07 -1.80
CA GLY A 32 -5.82 -2.96 -2.08
C GLY A 32 -5.19 -3.04 -3.46
N TYR A 33 -4.67 -4.21 -3.84
CA TYR A 33 -4.09 -4.44 -5.17
C TYR A 33 -5.13 -4.29 -6.29
N PHE A 34 -6.31 -4.92 -6.15
CA PHE A 34 -7.38 -4.79 -7.13
C PHE A 34 -7.92 -3.35 -7.22
N GLY A 35 -8.06 -2.67 -6.08
CA GLY A 35 -8.46 -1.26 -6.02
C GLY A 35 -7.45 -0.35 -6.71
N ALA A 36 -6.15 -0.61 -6.56
CA ALA A 36 -5.10 0.14 -7.25
C ALA A 36 -5.17 -0.03 -8.77
N ILE A 37 -5.34 -1.27 -9.26
CA ILE A 37 -5.51 -1.55 -10.69
C ILE A 37 -6.76 -0.87 -11.22
N PHE A 38 -7.88 -1.00 -10.51
CA PHE A 38 -9.16 -0.41 -10.93
C PHE A 38 -9.09 1.13 -10.99
N CYS A 39 -8.47 1.75 -9.97
CA CYS A 39 -8.20 3.18 -9.95
C CYS A 39 -7.32 3.63 -11.14
N LEU A 40 -6.25 2.88 -11.42
CA LEU A 40 -5.36 3.15 -12.56
C LEU A 40 -6.12 3.07 -13.89
N VAL A 41 -6.93 2.02 -14.09
CA VAL A 41 -7.74 1.84 -15.31
C VAL A 41 -8.75 2.98 -15.47
N LEU A 42 -9.42 3.39 -14.39
CA LEU A 42 -10.35 4.53 -14.43
C LEU A 42 -9.63 5.82 -14.85
N VAL A 43 -8.47 6.12 -14.26
CA VAL A 43 -7.71 7.32 -14.59
C VAL A 43 -7.25 7.30 -16.03
N LEU A 44 -6.73 6.16 -16.51
CA LEU A 44 -6.28 6.01 -17.88
C LEU A 44 -7.43 6.18 -18.87
N ALA A 45 -8.55 5.49 -18.64
CA ALA A 45 -9.70 5.50 -19.53
C ALA A 45 -10.43 6.84 -19.57
N ILE A 46 -10.51 7.56 -18.45
CA ILE A 46 -11.28 8.81 -18.35
C ILE A 46 -10.44 10.02 -18.73
N PHE A 47 -9.18 10.09 -18.29
CA PHE A 47 -8.39 11.33 -18.41
C PHE A 47 -7.24 11.24 -19.42
N ILE A 48 -6.58 10.09 -19.56
CA ILE A 48 -5.30 10.01 -20.30
C ILE A 48 -5.52 9.57 -21.76
N LEU A 49 -6.22 8.46 -21.98
CA LEU A 49 -6.41 7.84 -23.30
C LEU A 49 -7.33 8.63 -24.26
N PRO A 50 -8.46 9.22 -23.83
CA PRO A 50 -9.35 9.93 -24.75
C PRO A 50 -8.65 11.10 -25.44
N GLU A 51 -8.87 11.32 -26.74
CA GLU A 51 -8.26 12.46 -27.47
C GLU A 51 -8.57 13.79 -26.81
N GLN A 52 -9.83 13.99 -26.41
CA GLN A 52 -10.28 15.15 -25.65
C GLN A 52 -10.50 14.72 -24.20
N ALA A 53 -9.71 15.27 -23.29
CA ALA A 53 -9.88 15.02 -21.87
C ALA A 53 -11.17 15.71 -21.37
N PRO A 54 -11.94 15.05 -20.48
CA PRO A 54 -13.16 15.62 -19.94
C PRO A 54 -12.86 16.87 -19.09
N PHE A 55 -13.89 17.68 -18.81
CA PHE A 55 -13.79 18.93 -18.04
C PHE A 55 -12.97 20.05 -18.71
N GLY A 56 -12.71 19.95 -20.02
CA GLY A 56 -11.97 20.98 -20.77
C GLY A 56 -10.47 21.01 -20.47
N LEU A 57 -9.92 19.91 -19.95
CA LEU A 57 -8.51 19.79 -19.61
C LEU A 57 -7.64 19.84 -20.86
N GLN A 58 -6.63 20.71 -20.87
CA GLN A 58 -5.69 20.89 -21.98
C GLN A 58 -4.52 19.91 -21.87
N LYS A 59 -4.34 19.09 -22.90
CA LYS A 59 -3.27 18.09 -22.92
C LYS A 59 -1.88 18.71 -23.05
N GLU A 60 -1.80 19.85 -23.73
CA GLU A 60 -0.59 20.63 -23.98
C GLU A 60 0.03 21.15 -22.67
N GLN A 61 -0.81 21.40 -21.66
CA GLN A 61 -0.39 21.85 -20.33
C GLN A 61 -0.25 20.70 -19.32
N ALA A 62 -0.39 19.45 -19.77
CA ALA A 62 -0.40 18.25 -18.94
C ALA A 62 -1.48 18.23 -17.84
N GLU A 63 -2.62 18.91 -18.05
CA GLU A 63 -3.70 18.99 -17.08
C GLU A 63 -4.37 17.63 -16.81
N GLN A 64 -4.42 16.76 -17.81
CA GLN A 64 -4.86 15.36 -17.73
C GLN A 64 -3.99 14.52 -16.79
N ILE A 65 -2.74 14.91 -16.55
CA ILE A 65 -1.86 14.25 -15.58
C ILE A 65 -2.07 14.88 -14.20
N ARG A 66 -2.26 16.20 -14.12
CA ARG A 66 -2.47 16.90 -12.84
C ARG A 66 -3.79 16.53 -12.15
N ILE A 67 -4.84 16.24 -12.91
CA ILE A 67 -6.15 15.81 -12.38
C ILE A 67 -6.06 14.50 -11.58
N THR A 68 -5.01 13.69 -11.80
CA THR A 68 -4.77 12.45 -11.05
C THR A 68 -4.57 12.68 -9.56
N MET A 69 -4.02 13.84 -9.15
CA MET A 69 -3.82 14.18 -7.74
C MET A 69 -5.16 14.45 -7.02
N PRO A 70 -6.02 15.36 -7.50
CA PRO A 70 -7.37 15.51 -6.96
C PRO A 70 -8.18 14.21 -7.00
N PHE A 71 -8.08 13.42 -8.08
CA PHE A 71 -8.76 12.14 -8.17
C PHE A 71 -8.29 11.15 -7.09
N SER A 72 -6.98 11.03 -6.87
CA SER A 72 -6.42 10.18 -5.81
C SER A 72 -6.85 10.64 -4.42
N ALA A 73 -6.91 11.95 -4.17
CA ALA A 73 -7.42 12.50 -2.91
C ALA A 73 -8.90 12.15 -2.69
N LEU A 74 -9.72 12.27 -3.74
CA LEU A 74 -11.13 11.89 -3.68
C LEU A 74 -11.29 10.38 -3.47
N TRP A 75 -10.49 9.57 -4.16
CA TRP A 75 -10.47 8.12 -4.00
C TRP A 75 -10.19 7.73 -2.55
N PHE A 76 -9.11 8.28 -1.98
CA PHE A 76 -8.77 8.06 -0.59
C PHE A 76 -9.87 8.52 0.37
N LEU A 77 -10.51 9.67 0.11
CA LEU A 77 -11.61 10.17 0.93
C LEU A 77 -12.81 9.23 0.89
N VAL A 78 -13.26 8.82 -0.30
CA VAL A 78 -14.45 7.95 -0.46
C VAL A 78 -14.25 6.59 0.22
N PHE A 79 -13.09 5.96 0.04
CA PHE A 79 -12.81 4.65 0.62
C PHE A 79 -12.31 4.69 2.06
N GLY A 80 -11.73 5.81 2.49
CA GLY A 80 -11.27 6.04 3.86
C GLY A 80 -12.37 6.51 4.80
N LEU A 81 -13.33 7.32 4.32
CA LEU A 81 -14.41 7.89 5.13
C LEU A 81 -15.23 6.84 5.92
N PRO A 82 -15.60 5.68 5.36
CA PRO A 82 -16.19 4.56 6.10
C PRO A 82 -15.47 4.20 7.40
N LEU A 83 -14.13 4.22 7.39
CA LEU A 83 -13.31 3.89 8.55
C LEU A 83 -13.59 4.88 9.69
N PHE A 84 -13.61 6.18 9.39
CA PHE A 84 -13.81 7.24 10.38
C PHE A 84 -15.24 7.31 10.92
N LEU A 85 -16.23 6.89 10.13
CA LEU A 85 -17.64 6.94 10.52
C LEU A 85 -18.09 5.69 11.30
N TRP A 86 -17.55 4.51 10.97
CA TRP A 86 -18.04 3.25 11.52
C TRP A 86 -17.11 2.58 12.54
N ILE A 87 -15.81 2.90 12.56
CA ILE A 87 -14.88 2.26 13.50
C ILE A 87 -14.65 3.17 14.71
N SER A 88 -15.00 2.64 15.88
CA SER A 88 -14.68 3.27 17.15
C SER A 88 -13.22 3.03 17.51
N GLU A 89 -12.54 4.09 17.93
CA GLU A 89 -11.14 4.01 18.34
C GLU A 89 -11.03 3.20 19.66
N PRO A 90 -10.16 2.17 19.71
CA PRO A 90 -9.97 1.40 20.93
C PRO A 90 -9.35 2.29 22.00
N ARG A 91 -9.85 2.16 23.24
CA ARG A 91 -9.32 2.92 24.38
C ARG A 91 -7.88 2.51 24.62
N VAL A 92 -6.94 3.40 24.33
CA VAL A 92 -5.54 3.21 24.66
C VAL A 92 -5.41 3.27 26.19
N LYS A 93 -4.94 2.20 26.82
CA LYS A 93 -4.49 2.29 28.21
C LYS A 93 -3.29 3.22 28.22
N ASN A 94 -3.43 4.34 28.91
CA ASN A 94 -2.38 5.33 29.07
C ASN A 94 -1.36 4.81 30.11
N GLU A 95 -0.74 3.68 29.81
CA GLU A 95 0.43 3.23 30.55
C GLU A 95 1.59 4.08 30.05
N GLN A 96 2.07 4.99 30.90
CA GLN A 96 3.32 5.73 30.68
C GLN A 96 4.50 4.75 30.76
N GLU A 97 4.56 3.81 29.83
CA GLU A 97 5.74 2.97 29.67
C GLU A 97 6.84 3.80 29.01
N SER A 98 8.07 3.63 29.51
CA SER A 98 9.22 4.23 28.86
C SER A 98 9.42 3.58 27.49
N ILE A 99 9.59 4.39 26.44
CA ILE A 99 9.93 3.89 25.09
C ILE A 99 11.10 2.91 25.15
N ILE A 100 12.07 3.16 26.05
CA ILE A 100 13.24 2.32 26.25
C ILE A 100 12.85 0.95 26.85
N SER A 101 11.90 0.90 27.79
CA SER A 101 11.44 -0.37 28.37
C SER A 101 10.72 -1.22 27.35
N THR A 102 9.84 -0.63 26.54
CA THR A 102 9.11 -1.33 25.47
C THR A 102 10.08 -1.90 24.42
N ILE A 103 11.07 -1.12 23.99
CA ILE A 103 12.11 -1.60 23.05
C ILE A 103 12.91 -2.75 23.67
N LYS A 104 13.36 -2.61 24.92
CA LYS A 104 14.11 -3.67 25.62
C LYS A 104 13.30 -4.96 25.73
N GLN A 105 12.01 -4.85 26.06
CA GLN A 105 11.12 -6.00 26.16
C GLN A 105 10.89 -6.66 24.80
N GLY A 106 10.71 -5.88 23.73
CA GLY A 106 10.62 -6.40 22.37
C GLY A 106 11.87 -7.17 21.95
N VAL A 107 13.06 -6.63 22.21
CA VAL A 107 14.33 -7.30 21.94
C VAL A 107 14.49 -8.56 22.77
N HIS A 108 14.13 -8.53 24.06
CA HIS A 108 14.18 -9.71 24.92
C HIS A 108 13.26 -10.83 24.42
N THR A 109 12.03 -10.47 24.06
CA THR A 109 11.03 -11.40 23.50
C THR A 109 11.53 -12.02 22.20
N ALA A 110 12.07 -11.21 21.29
CA ALA A 110 12.61 -11.69 20.02
C ALA A 110 13.81 -12.65 20.22
N LYS A 111 14.63 -12.45 21.25
CA LYS A 111 15.73 -13.37 21.58
C LYS A 111 15.26 -14.69 22.18
N ASN A 112 14.14 -14.69 22.90
CA ASN A 112 13.60 -15.87 23.56
C ASN A 112 12.81 -16.80 22.59
N ILE A 113 12.39 -16.29 21.43
CA ILE A 113 11.70 -17.09 20.42
C ILE A 113 12.76 -17.70 19.47
N PRO A 114 12.87 -19.03 19.37
CA PRO A 114 13.83 -19.70 18.51
C PRO A 114 13.72 -19.23 17.05
N GLY A 115 14.83 -18.77 16.46
CA GLY A 115 14.88 -18.35 15.06
C GLY A 115 14.29 -16.97 14.75
N MET A 116 13.64 -16.30 15.70
CA MET A 116 12.97 -15.00 15.47
C MET A 116 13.97 -13.90 15.06
N VAL A 117 15.13 -13.79 15.71
CA VAL A 117 16.16 -12.79 15.31
C VAL A 117 16.62 -13.01 13.87
N ARG A 118 16.86 -14.27 13.47
CA ARG A 118 17.25 -14.61 12.10
C ARG A 118 16.14 -14.27 11.10
N PHE A 119 14.89 -14.56 11.45
CA PHE A 119 13.72 -14.19 10.66
C PHE A 119 13.61 -12.67 10.50
N LEU A 120 13.79 -11.89 11.57
CA LEU A 120 13.70 -10.43 11.52
C LEU A 120 14.78 -9.82 10.62
N ILE A 121 16.03 -10.31 10.69
CA ILE A 121 17.10 -9.85 9.80
C ILE A 121 16.78 -10.20 8.34
N ALA A 122 16.31 -11.43 8.08
CA ALA A 122 15.93 -11.84 6.72
C ALA A 122 14.75 -11.00 6.19
N ARG A 123 13.74 -10.74 7.03
CA ARG A 123 12.58 -9.90 6.73
C ARG A 123 13.01 -8.46 6.40
N MET A 124 13.95 -7.90 7.17
CA MET A 124 14.47 -6.55 6.95
C MET A 124 15.16 -6.44 5.60
N LEU A 125 16.09 -7.36 5.29
CA LEU A 125 16.78 -7.38 3.99
C LEU A 125 15.80 -7.59 2.83
N TYR A 126 14.81 -8.46 3.00
CA TYR A 126 13.79 -8.71 1.99
C TYR A 126 12.89 -7.49 1.75
N ALA A 127 12.44 -6.82 2.82
CA ALA A 127 11.62 -5.62 2.73
C ALA A 127 12.40 -4.47 2.06
N ASP A 128 13.65 -4.23 2.45
CA ASP A 128 14.50 -3.21 1.83
C ASP A 128 14.73 -3.50 0.34
N ALA A 129 14.98 -4.76 -0.02
CA ALA A 129 15.12 -5.16 -1.42
C ALA A 129 13.83 -4.90 -2.23
N LEU A 130 12.65 -5.18 -1.66
CA LEU A 130 11.38 -4.86 -2.31
C LEU A 130 11.20 -3.36 -2.50
N VAL A 131 11.56 -2.52 -1.53
CA VAL A 131 11.50 -1.06 -1.65
C VAL A 131 12.36 -0.57 -2.83
N VAL A 132 13.57 -1.10 -2.97
CA VAL A 132 14.46 -0.79 -4.12
C VAL A 132 13.81 -1.20 -5.43
N VAL A 133 13.24 -2.42 -5.51
CA VAL A 133 12.55 -2.90 -6.72
C VAL A 133 11.36 -2.00 -7.07
N TYR A 134 10.57 -1.56 -6.10
CA TYR A 134 9.44 -0.66 -6.36
C TYR A 134 9.87 0.75 -6.78
N ALA A 135 10.92 1.30 -6.16
CA ALA A 135 11.41 2.64 -6.46
C ALA A 135 12.10 2.73 -7.84
N PHE A 136 12.84 1.69 -8.22
CA PHE A 136 13.65 1.69 -9.44
C PHE A 136 13.10 0.80 -10.56
N GLY A 137 12.06 0.00 -10.31
CA GLY A 137 11.53 -0.96 -11.28
C GLY A 137 11.13 -0.32 -12.62
N GLY A 138 10.40 0.80 -12.58
CA GLY A 138 10.05 1.55 -13.79
C GLY A 138 11.25 2.17 -14.49
N ILE A 139 12.20 2.74 -13.73
CA ILE A 139 13.44 3.31 -14.27
C ILE A 139 14.27 2.23 -14.97
N TYR A 140 14.36 1.04 -14.38
CA TYR A 140 15.07 -0.09 -14.94
C TYR A 140 14.38 -0.63 -16.20
N ALA A 141 13.05 -0.74 -16.18
CA ALA A 141 12.25 -1.12 -17.34
C ALA A 141 12.51 -0.19 -18.55
N THR A 142 12.52 1.12 -18.34
CA THR A 142 12.79 2.07 -19.42
C THR A 142 14.26 2.08 -19.84
N ASN A 143 15.21 2.15 -18.89
CA ASN A 143 16.63 2.36 -19.25
C ASN A 143 17.37 1.09 -19.68
N VAL A 144 16.97 -0.09 -19.20
CA VAL A 144 17.65 -1.35 -19.51
C VAL A 144 16.90 -2.15 -20.58
N PHE A 145 15.57 -2.27 -20.44
CA PHE A 145 14.75 -3.02 -21.40
C PHE A 145 14.21 -2.14 -22.54
N GLY A 146 14.39 -0.81 -22.47
CA GLY A 146 13.92 0.11 -23.50
C GLY A 146 12.41 0.26 -23.56
N PHE A 147 11.69 -0.05 -22.47
CA PHE A 147 10.22 0.00 -22.47
C PHE A 147 9.72 1.42 -22.71
N THR A 148 8.76 1.54 -23.62
CA THR A 148 7.92 2.73 -23.79
C THR A 148 7.06 2.98 -22.56
N GLN A 149 6.51 4.19 -22.44
CA GLN A 149 5.68 4.55 -21.28
C GLN A 149 4.46 3.64 -21.13
N ASP A 150 3.84 3.22 -22.23
CA ASP A 150 2.68 2.33 -22.23
C ASP A 150 3.07 0.91 -21.76
N GLU A 151 4.25 0.42 -22.15
CA GLU A 151 4.77 -0.87 -21.70
C GLU A 151 5.11 -0.86 -20.20
N VAL A 152 5.63 0.25 -19.68
CA VAL A 152 5.87 0.41 -18.23
C VAL A 152 4.56 0.37 -17.44
N ILE A 153 3.51 1.02 -17.95
CA ILE A 153 2.17 0.97 -17.33
C ILE A 153 1.63 -0.47 -17.37
N GLY A 154 1.72 -1.16 -18.51
CA GLY A 154 1.32 -2.56 -18.64
C GLY A 154 2.07 -3.49 -17.69
N PHE A 155 3.38 -3.29 -17.56
CA PHE A 155 4.23 -4.03 -16.63
C PHE A 155 3.81 -3.80 -15.17
N ALA A 156 3.53 -2.55 -14.79
CA ALA A 156 3.04 -2.22 -13.45
C ALA A 156 1.69 -2.88 -13.14
N ILE A 157 0.77 -2.94 -14.11
CA ILE A 157 -0.51 -3.64 -13.97
C ILE A 157 -0.29 -5.14 -13.74
N ALA A 158 0.58 -5.78 -14.54
CA ALA A 158 0.87 -7.21 -14.41
C ALA A 158 1.49 -7.56 -13.04
N ILE A 159 2.40 -6.73 -12.53
CA ILE A 159 2.96 -6.89 -11.19
C ILE A 159 1.88 -6.80 -10.12
N ASN A 160 1.02 -5.77 -10.16
CA ASN A 160 -0.04 -5.61 -9.16
C ASN A 160 -1.05 -6.76 -9.22
N LEU A 161 -1.35 -7.29 -10.40
CA LEU A 161 -2.27 -8.41 -10.56
C LEU A 161 -1.70 -9.70 -9.95
N THR A 162 -0.44 -10.01 -10.26
CA THR A 162 0.25 -11.18 -9.70
C THR A 162 0.43 -11.07 -8.19
N ALA A 163 0.75 -9.88 -7.67
CA ALA A 163 0.81 -9.61 -6.24
C ALA A 163 -0.56 -9.76 -5.56
N GLY A 164 -1.64 -9.26 -6.18
CA GLY A 164 -3.00 -9.42 -5.67
C GLY A 164 -3.45 -10.88 -5.58
N ILE A 165 -3.15 -11.69 -6.59
CA ILE A 165 -3.43 -13.13 -6.59
C ILE A 165 -2.61 -13.85 -5.50
N GLY A 166 -1.35 -13.48 -5.31
CA GLY A 166 -0.50 -14.08 -4.28
C GLY A 166 -0.84 -13.67 -2.84
N ALA A 167 -1.61 -12.60 -2.65
CA ALA A 167 -2.02 -12.09 -1.35
C ALA A 167 -3.35 -12.68 -0.83
N ALA A 168 -4.20 -13.18 -1.73
CA ALA A 168 -5.48 -13.80 -1.43
C ALA A 168 -5.34 -15.27 -1.01
#